data_AF-A0A5C0B2T0-F1
#
_entry.id   AF-A0A5C0B2T0-F1
#
_cell.length_a   1.000
_cell.length_b   1.000
_cell.length_c   1.000
_cell.angle_alpha   90.00
_cell.angle_beta   90.00
_cell.angle_gamma   90.00
#
_symmetry.space_group_name_H-M   'P 1'
#
loop_
_entity.id
_entity.type
_entity.pdbx_description
1 polymer ?
#
loop_
_entity_poly.entity_id
_entity_poly.type
_entity_poly.pdbx_seq_one_letter_code
_entity_poly.pdbx_strand_id
1 'polypeptide(L)'
;MRHSQIDAKMLFAFMALFAAIFLPAGVMLLATTMSPPPYHLTADPPPSWQTWQELPGGARAKVDRFSDARTAGDAVDRQLARIPTVSSSSTGNLSRYRTKSEHGLIVAVNDYVVWATAPDEARLDAAVAAIPFMAANKEGAGLYRVFDQHLAWVVAGILTYALVLILVFSRLLAWVARKPARSTQAPVTESALRERLLALDFADVTTHAEAGGELIFEYAAQGVVERLKMRLDATQHVVRAVSGGTRTGGRTASGSRLLKSWWRTMPSGPNSERLAHIVQSAGWTWQPVFTFVRVVGG
;
A
#
# COMPACT_ATOMS: atom_id res chain seq x y z
N MET A 1 -24.88 10.53 -29.02
CA MET A 1 -25.09 9.83 -27.73
C MET A 1 -24.15 8.61 -27.58
N ARG A 2 -22.82 8.81 -27.52
CA ARG A 2 -21.81 7.75 -27.28
C ARG A 2 -20.88 8.12 -26.10
N HIS A 3 -21.43 8.79 -25.08
CA HIS A 3 -20.68 9.20 -23.89
C HIS A 3 -21.06 8.44 -22.62
N SER A 4 -21.97 7.44 -22.67
CA SER A 4 -22.36 6.65 -21.50
C SER A 4 -21.62 5.32 -21.35
N GLN A 5 -20.81 4.91 -22.33
CA GLN A 5 -19.89 3.77 -22.22
C GLN A 5 -18.47 4.21 -21.82
N ILE A 6 -18.32 5.34 -21.13
CA ILE A 6 -17.24 5.42 -20.15
C ILE A 6 -17.84 4.81 -18.88
N ASP A 7 -17.51 3.59 -18.50
CA ASP A 7 -17.64 2.28 -19.18
C ASP A 7 -17.80 1.37 -17.95
N ALA A 8 -18.83 0.52 -17.84
CA ALA A 8 -19.07 -0.23 -16.60
C ALA A 8 -17.80 -0.98 -16.09
N LYS A 9 -16.89 -1.31 -17.02
CA LYS A 9 -15.55 -1.86 -16.78
C LYS A 9 -14.61 -0.93 -16.00
N MET A 10 -14.56 0.37 -16.33
CA MET A 10 -13.76 1.35 -15.59
C MET A 10 -14.27 1.54 -14.18
N LEU A 11 -15.60 1.65 -14.01
CA LEU A 11 -16.22 1.76 -12.69
C LEU A 11 -15.95 0.50 -11.85
N PHE A 12 -16.12 -0.69 -12.42
CA PHE A 12 -15.81 -1.95 -11.75
C PHE A 12 -14.33 -2.05 -11.34
N ALA A 13 -13.40 -1.72 -12.25
CA ALA A 13 -11.97 -1.73 -11.95
C ALA A 13 -11.61 -0.74 -10.83
N PHE A 14 -12.22 0.44 -10.82
CA PHE A 14 -12.07 1.43 -9.77
C PHE A 14 -12.62 0.93 -8.43
N MET A 15 -13.82 0.36 -8.40
CA MET A 15 -14.42 -0.22 -7.19
C MET A 15 -13.60 -1.39 -6.65
N ALA A 16 -13.09 -2.26 -7.52
CA ALA A 16 -12.21 -3.35 -7.14
C ALA A 16 -10.89 -2.85 -6.54
N LEU A 17 -10.31 -1.78 -7.10
CA LEU A 17 -9.10 -1.13 -6.56
C LEU A 17 -9.37 -0.53 -5.18
N PHE A 18 -10.48 0.18 -5.05
CA PHE A 18 -10.89 0.77 -3.79
C PHE A 18 -11.10 -0.32 -2.74
N ALA A 19 -11.87 -1.37 -3.05
CA ALA A 19 -12.07 -2.50 -2.14
C ALA A 19 -10.73 -3.16 -1.77
N ALA A 20 -9.82 -3.40 -2.72
CA ALA A 20 -8.54 -4.03 -2.41
C ALA A 20 -7.63 -3.18 -1.51
N ILE A 21 -7.69 -1.84 -1.61
CA ILE A 21 -6.88 -0.96 -0.74
C ILE A 21 -7.55 -0.79 0.62
N PHE A 22 -8.85 -0.49 0.63
CA PHE A 22 -9.57 -0.10 1.84
C PHE A 22 -10.06 -1.28 2.67
N LEU A 23 -10.30 -2.46 2.08
CA LEU A 23 -10.80 -3.61 2.83
C LEU A 23 -9.74 -4.16 3.80
N PRO A 24 -8.45 -4.32 3.45
CA PRO A 24 -7.43 -4.72 4.42
C PRO A 24 -7.24 -3.67 5.52
N ALA A 25 -7.15 -2.38 5.16
CA ALA A 25 -7.01 -1.30 6.14
C ALA A 25 -8.24 -1.21 7.05
N GLY A 26 -9.44 -1.37 6.50
CA GLY A 26 -10.70 -1.39 7.22
C GLY A 26 -10.84 -2.60 8.14
N VAL A 27 -10.47 -3.80 7.67
CA VAL A 27 -10.44 -5.02 8.50
C VAL A 27 -9.41 -4.86 9.61
N MET A 28 -8.23 -4.30 9.32
CA MET A 28 -7.19 -4.07 10.32
C MET A 28 -7.64 -3.05 11.36
N LEU A 29 -8.25 -1.94 10.95
CA LEU A 29 -8.81 -0.91 11.84
C LEU A 29 -9.99 -1.46 12.65
N LEU A 30 -10.88 -2.22 12.03
CA LEU A 30 -12.00 -2.87 12.73
C LEU A 30 -11.47 -3.88 13.74
N ALA A 31 -10.48 -4.69 13.35
CA ALA A 31 -9.84 -5.64 14.24
C ALA A 31 -9.16 -4.91 15.41
N THR A 32 -8.43 -3.81 15.19
CA THR A 32 -7.77 -3.08 16.30
C THR A 32 -8.76 -2.33 17.20
N THR A 33 -9.87 -1.82 16.66
CA THR A 33 -10.89 -1.10 17.44
C THR A 33 -11.88 -2.01 18.17
N MET A 34 -12.17 -3.19 17.62
CA MET A 34 -13.05 -4.19 18.23
C MET A 34 -12.28 -5.26 19.01
N SER A 35 -10.94 -5.29 18.94
CA SER A 35 -10.14 -6.22 19.74
C SER A 35 -10.41 -5.96 21.22
N PRO A 36 -10.77 -6.99 22.00
CA PRO A 36 -10.81 -6.89 23.43
C PRO A 36 -9.45 -6.38 23.96
N PRO A 37 -9.43 -5.56 25.02
CA PRO A 37 -8.17 -5.12 25.62
C PRO A 37 -7.34 -6.33 26.06
N PRO A 38 -5.99 -6.23 26.00
CA PRO A 38 -5.09 -7.34 26.30
C PRO A 38 -5.19 -7.82 27.75
N TYR A 39 -5.71 -6.97 28.63
CA TYR A 39 -5.98 -7.26 30.03
C TYR A 39 -7.43 -6.92 30.37
N HIS A 40 -8.00 -7.68 31.29
CA HIS A 40 -9.27 -7.37 31.93
C HIS A 40 -9.13 -7.49 33.45
N LEU A 41 -10.01 -6.79 34.17
CA LEU A 41 -10.11 -6.91 35.61
C LEU A 41 -10.98 -8.12 35.96
N THR A 42 -10.51 -8.98 36.86
CA THR A 42 -11.27 -10.09 37.43
C THR A 42 -12.00 -9.71 38.71
N ALA A 43 -11.57 -8.62 39.35
CA ALA A 43 -12.18 -8.02 40.54
C ALA A 43 -11.82 -6.52 40.62
N ASP A 44 -12.51 -5.77 41.47
CA ASP A 44 -12.16 -4.37 41.73
C ASP A 44 -10.83 -4.29 42.51
N PRO A 45 -9.87 -3.44 42.08
CA PRO A 45 -8.63 -3.19 42.80
C PRO A 45 -8.90 -2.64 44.21
N PRO A 46 -8.31 -3.22 45.27
CA PRO A 46 -8.51 -2.69 46.62
C PRO A 46 -7.79 -1.33 46.79
N PRO A 47 -8.25 -0.47 47.72
CA PRO A 47 -7.70 0.88 47.89
C PRO A 47 -6.18 0.94 48.14
N SER A 48 -5.59 -0.12 48.69
CA SER A 48 -4.14 -0.22 48.89
C SER A 48 -3.35 -0.09 47.57
N TRP A 49 -3.93 -0.46 46.43
CA TRP A 49 -3.26 -0.38 45.13
C TRP A 49 -3.22 1.04 44.55
N GLN A 50 -3.84 2.03 45.19
CA GLN A 50 -3.71 3.44 44.80
C GLN A 50 -2.31 4.01 45.07
N THR A 51 -1.50 3.31 45.87
CA THR A 51 -0.09 3.59 46.06
C THR A 51 0.77 2.48 45.44
N TRP A 52 2.04 2.78 45.18
CA TRP A 52 2.98 1.80 44.64
C TRP A 52 3.10 0.58 45.56
N GLN A 53 2.78 -0.57 44.99
CA GLN A 53 2.98 -1.88 45.58
C GLN A 53 4.26 -2.49 45.02
N GLU A 54 5.11 -3.01 45.90
CA GLU A 54 6.28 -3.78 45.50
C GLU A 54 5.85 -5.20 45.10
N LEU A 55 6.33 -5.64 43.95
CA LEU A 55 6.06 -6.95 43.36
C LEU A 55 7.37 -7.76 43.30
N PRO A 56 7.30 -9.10 43.17
CA PRO A 56 8.48 -9.94 43.05
C PRO A 56 9.43 -9.46 41.94
N GLY A 57 10.74 -9.57 42.19
CA GLY A 57 11.77 -9.22 41.20
C GLY A 57 12.14 -7.73 41.12
N GLY A 58 11.72 -6.92 42.09
CA GLY A 58 11.98 -5.47 42.12
C GLY A 58 11.11 -4.69 41.15
N ALA A 59 9.97 -5.26 40.77
CA ALA A 59 8.94 -4.57 40.03
C ALA A 59 8.02 -3.84 41.00
N ARG A 60 7.32 -2.81 40.52
CA ARG A 60 6.32 -2.08 41.28
C ARG A 60 5.11 -1.81 40.41
N ALA A 61 3.93 -1.79 41.01
CA ALA A 61 2.70 -1.44 40.31
C ALA A 61 1.78 -0.58 41.17
N LYS A 62 0.98 0.27 40.54
CA LYS A 62 -0.12 0.98 41.16
C LYS A 62 -1.32 1.04 40.23
N VAL A 63 -2.47 1.38 40.79
CA VAL A 63 -3.74 1.50 40.07
C VAL A 63 -4.45 2.79 40.46
N ASP A 64 -4.70 3.64 39.48
CA ASP A 64 -5.47 4.88 39.66
C ASP A 64 -6.90 4.66 39.12
N ARG A 65 -7.93 5.09 39.85
CA ARG A 65 -9.32 5.03 39.40
C ARG A 65 -9.76 6.39 38.82
N PHE A 66 -10.55 6.35 37.75
CA PHE A 66 -11.12 7.51 37.05
C PHE A 66 -12.65 7.45 37.01
N SER A 67 -13.28 8.51 36.51
CA SER A 67 -14.73 8.60 36.39
C SER A 67 -15.33 7.63 35.37
N ASP A 68 -14.57 7.35 34.31
CA ASP A 68 -15.01 6.57 33.17
C ASP A 68 -13.81 6.09 32.34
N ALA A 69 -14.05 5.17 31.41
CA ALA A 69 -13.02 4.55 30.60
C ALA A 69 -12.32 5.51 29.63
N ARG A 70 -13.01 6.56 29.16
CA ARG A 70 -12.40 7.56 28.27
C ARG A 70 -11.40 8.41 29.05
N THR A 71 -11.78 8.86 30.24
CA THR A 71 -10.92 9.63 31.14
C THR A 71 -9.70 8.82 31.59
N ALA A 72 -9.87 7.51 31.83
CA ALA A 72 -8.75 6.58 32.08
C ALA A 72 -7.81 6.49 30.88
N GLY A 73 -8.33 6.35 29.65
CA GLY A 73 -7.54 6.38 28.41
C GLY A 73 -6.73 7.67 28.25
N ASP A 74 -7.37 8.83 28.37
CA ASP A 74 -6.69 10.14 28.30
C ASP A 74 -5.62 10.29 29.41
N ALA A 75 -5.82 9.65 30.56
CA ALA A 75 -4.85 9.65 31.65
C ALA A 75 -3.59 8.85 31.32
N VAL A 76 -3.68 7.75 30.55
CA VAL A 76 -2.52 7.00 30.07
C VAL A 76 -1.60 7.90 29.26
N ASP A 77 -2.13 8.61 28.26
CA ASP A 77 -1.36 9.52 27.41
C ASP A 77 -0.70 10.64 28.22
N ARG A 78 -1.44 11.25 29.15
CA ARG A 78 -0.91 12.31 30.04
C ARG A 78 0.15 11.78 31.00
N GLN A 79 0.02 10.55 31.49
CA GLN A 79 1.03 9.93 32.35
C GLN A 79 2.29 9.62 31.53
N LEU A 80 2.15 8.99 30.37
CA LEU A 80 3.27 8.66 29.48
C LEU A 80 4.06 9.90 29.05
N ALA A 81 3.38 10.99 28.68
CA ALA A 81 4.01 12.24 28.27
C ALA A 81 4.88 12.90 29.36
N ARG A 82 4.68 12.54 30.63
CA ARG A 82 5.48 13.05 31.78
C ARG A 82 6.70 12.19 32.08
N ILE A 83 6.84 11.03 31.45
CA ILE A 83 7.94 10.10 31.71
C ILE A 83 9.03 10.34 30.66
N PRO A 84 10.31 10.53 31.06
CA PRO A 84 11.41 10.66 30.12
C PRO A 84 11.76 9.31 29.50
N THR A 85 11.11 8.96 28.40
CA THR A 85 11.26 7.67 27.71
C THR A 85 12.40 7.70 26.67
N VAL A 86 13.19 6.63 26.61
CA VAL A 86 14.14 6.33 25.51
C VAL A 86 13.39 5.79 24.30
N SER A 87 12.35 4.98 24.55
CA SER A 87 11.47 4.42 23.52
C SER A 87 10.10 4.15 24.13
N SER A 88 9.05 4.30 23.34
CA SER A 88 7.69 3.92 23.72
C SER A 88 6.98 3.29 22.53
N SER A 89 6.05 2.38 22.84
CA SER A 89 5.09 1.82 21.90
C SER A 89 3.70 1.90 22.52
N SER A 90 2.75 2.45 21.78
CA SER A 90 1.36 2.56 22.21
C SER A 90 0.48 1.81 21.22
N THR A 91 -0.38 0.95 21.75
CA THR A 91 -1.37 0.22 20.99
C THR A 91 -2.70 0.33 21.74
N GLY A 92 -3.67 1.05 21.18
CA GLY A 92 -4.93 1.35 21.88
C GLY A 92 -4.71 1.96 23.27
N ASN A 93 -5.26 1.33 24.30
CA ASN A 93 -5.19 1.79 25.69
C ASN A 93 -3.96 1.28 26.47
N LEU A 94 -3.01 0.63 25.80
CA LEU A 94 -1.80 0.09 26.40
C LEU A 94 -0.58 0.80 25.83
N SER A 95 0.26 1.31 26.73
CA SER A 95 1.55 1.90 26.39
C SER A 95 2.66 1.17 27.12
N ARG A 96 3.58 0.58 26.36
CA ARG A 96 4.87 0.11 26.87
C ARG A 96 5.90 1.21 26.66
N TYR A 97 6.79 1.36 27.62
CA TYR A 97 7.86 2.33 27.53
C TYR A 97 9.14 1.82 28.18
N ARG A 98 10.25 2.43 27.78
CA ARG A 98 11.58 2.18 28.34
C ARG A 98 12.21 3.49 28.73
N THR A 99 12.73 3.57 29.94
CA THR A 99 13.58 4.68 30.41
C THR A 99 15.05 4.26 30.36
N LYS A 100 15.95 5.03 30.95
CA LYS A 100 17.36 4.64 31.06
C LYS A 100 17.58 3.45 32.01
N SER A 101 16.68 3.22 32.96
CA SER A 101 16.89 2.29 34.07
C SER A 101 15.78 1.25 34.24
N GLU A 102 14.63 1.43 33.60
CA GLU A 102 13.47 0.57 33.80
C GLU A 102 12.63 0.45 32.52
N HIS A 103 11.86 -0.64 32.47
CA HIS A 103 10.77 -0.87 31.54
C HIS A 103 9.46 -0.60 32.27
N GLY A 104 8.47 -0.05 31.58
CA GLY A 104 7.16 0.20 32.17
C GLY A 104 6.01 -0.05 31.22
N LEU A 105 4.85 -0.26 31.82
CA LEU A 105 3.57 -0.49 31.18
C LEU A 105 2.53 0.38 31.86
N ILE A 106 1.77 1.13 31.07
CA ILE A 106 0.59 1.87 31.50
C ILE A 106 -0.56 1.37 30.66
N VAL A 107 -1.62 0.86 31.29
CA VAL A 107 -2.79 0.34 30.58
C VAL A 107 -4.08 0.83 31.22
N ALA A 108 -5.02 1.32 30.40
CA ALA A 108 -6.38 1.57 30.85
C ALA A 108 -7.24 0.32 30.69
N VAL A 109 -7.86 -0.12 31.78
CA VAL A 109 -8.79 -1.25 31.84
C VAL A 109 -10.05 -0.76 32.53
N ASN A 110 -11.15 -0.61 31.76
CA ASN A 110 -12.36 0.07 32.21
C ASN A 110 -12.05 1.49 32.72
N ASP A 111 -12.56 1.87 33.89
CA ASP A 111 -12.32 3.14 34.58
C ASP A 111 -11.00 3.16 35.41
N TYR A 112 -10.12 2.17 35.23
CA TYR A 112 -8.85 2.09 35.96
C TYR A 112 -7.65 2.25 35.03
N VAL A 113 -6.57 2.85 35.55
CA VAL A 113 -5.25 2.85 34.91
C VAL A 113 -4.29 2.05 35.79
N VAL A 114 -3.76 0.97 35.23
CA VAL A 114 -2.71 0.15 35.87
C VAL A 114 -1.36 0.63 35.35
N TRP A 115 -0.48 1.03 36.25
CA TRP A 115 0.88 1.43 35.93
C TRP A 115 1.86 0.50 36.63
N ALA A 116 2.64 -0.25 35.86
CA ALA A 116 3.71 -1.13 36.35
C ALA A 116 5.07 -0.72 35.79
N THR A 117 6.13 -0.92 36.58
CA THR A 117 7.53 -0.75 36.15
C THR A 117 8.40 -1.89 36.67
N ALA A 118 9.42 -2.29 35.92
CA ALA A 118 10.38 -3.31 36.31
C ALA A 118 11.78 -3.04 35.70
N PRO A 119 12.85 -3.68 36.21
CA PRO A 119 14.19 -3.51 35.66
C PRO A 119 14.36 -3.94 34.20
N ASP A 120 13.61 -4.95 33.77
CA ASP A 120 13.65 -5.52 32.43
C ASP A 120 12.24 -5.95 31.98
N GLU A 121 12.10 -6.24 30.68
CA GLU A 121 10.82 -6.60 30.08
C GLU A 121 10.24 -7.93 30.60
N ALA A 122 11.08 -8.95 30.82
CA ALA A 122 10.62 -10.24 31.30
C ALA A 122 10.05 -10.14 32.72
N ARG A 123 10.68 -9.32 33.58
CA ARG A 123 10.17 -9.02 34.93
C ARG A 123 8.92 -8.17 34.89
N LEU A 124 8.81 -7.23 33.94
CA LEU A 124 7.59 -6.44 33.77
C LEU A 124 6.40 -7.36 33.46
N ASP A 125 6.57 -8.27 32.51
CA ASP A 125 5.51 -9.22 32.13
C ASP A 125 5.13 -10.15 33.29
N ALA A 126 6.12 -10.64 34.05
CA ALA A 126 5.89 -11.44 35.24
C ALA A 126 5.16 -10.66 36.35
N ALA A 127 5.52 -9.38 36.55
CA ALA A 127 4.90 -8.51 37.54
C ALA A 127 3.45 -8.20 37.19
N VAL A 128 3.18 -7.89 35.93
CA VAL A 128 1.82 -7.68 35.38
C VAL A 128 0.98 -8.95 35.56
N ALA A 129 1.54 -10.14 35.32
CA ALA A 129 0.86 -11.41 35.55
C ALA A 129 0.62 -11.74 37.04
N ALA A 130 1.38 -11.13 37.95
CA ALA A 130 1.23 -11.31 39.40
C ALA A 130 0.18 -10.39 40.03
N ILE A 131 -0.42 -9.45 39.29
CA ILE A 131 -1.47 -8.57 39.79
C ILE A 131 -2.76 -9.40 40.00
N PRO A 132 -3.27 -9.53 41.23
CA PRO A 132 -4.27 -10.55 41.58
C PRO A 132 -5.65 -10.34 40.96
N PHE A 133 -5.99 -9.09 40.62
CA PHE A 133 -7.26 -8.72 40.02
C PHE A 133 -7.16 -8.47 38.51
N MET A 134 -6.03 -8.78 37.87
CA MET A 134 -5.82 -8.56 36.45
C MET A 134 -5.49 -9.87 35.76
N ALA A 135 -6.19 -10.18 34.67
CA ALA A 135 -5.94 -11.37 33.88
C ALA A 135 -5.71 -11.00 32.41
N ALA A 136 -4.82 -11.76 31.77
CA ALA A 136 -4.62 -11.67 30.33
C ALA A 136 -5.91 -12.11 29.61
N ASN A 137 -6.37 -11.29 28.68
CA ASN A 137 -7.50 -11.63 27.84
C ASN A 137 -7.06 -12.60 26.74
N LYS A 138 -7.43 -13.87 26.86
CA LYS A 138 -7.06 -14.92 25.88
C LYS A 138 -7.59 -14.61 24.47
N GLU A 139 -8.76 -13.98 24.37
CA GLU A 139 -9.39 -13.67 23.09
C GLU A 139 -8.73 -12.46 22.42
N GLY A 140 -8.37 -11.44 23.21
CA GLY A 140 -7.65 -10.24 22.71
C GLY A 140 -6.17 -10.47 22.40
N ALA A 141 -5.54 -11.47 23.04
CA ALA A 141 -4.10 -11.71 22.91
C ALA A 141 -3.67 -12.19 21.52
N GLY A 142 -4.55 -12.85 20.76
CA GLY A 142 -4.19 -13.46 19.47
C GLY A 142 -3.71 -12.44 18.44
N LEU A 143 -4.53 -11.42 18.16
CA LEU A 143 -4.20 -10.40 17.17
C LEU A 143 -3.03 -9.54 17.64
N TYR A 144 -3.03 -9.17 18.92
CA TYR A 144 -1.98 -8.38 19.55
C TYR A 144 -0.61 -9.04 19.46
N ARG A 145 -0.55 -10.35 19.77
CA ARG A 145 0.68 -11.13 19.71
C ARG A 145 1.23 -11.20 18.29
N VAL A 146 0.37 -11.28 17.27
CA VAL A 146 0.79 -11.24 15.87
C VAL A 146 1.44 -9.88 15.54
N PHE A 147 0.83 -8.77 15.97
CA PHE A 147 1.42 -7.46 15.71
C PHE A 147 2.72 -7.21 16.45
N ASP A 148 2.80 -7.64 17.70
CA ASP A 148 3.95 -7.40 18.57
C ASP A 148 5.14 -8.29 18.20
N GLN A 149 4.91 -9.60 18.04
CA GLN A 149 5.98 -10.57 17.77
C GLN A 149 6.34 -10.69 16.29
N HIS A 150 5.42 -10.32 15.40
CA HIS A 150 5.56 -10.54 13.96
C HIS A 150 5.38 -9.27 13.14
N LEU A 151 5.65 -8.08 13.71
CA LEU A 151 5.58 -6.82 12.99
C LEU A 151 6.32 -6.86 11.65
N ALA A 152 7.53 -7.43 11.63
CA ALA A 152 8.31 -7.59 10.39
C ALA A 152 7.60 -8.44 9.34
N TRP A 153 6.94 -9.54 9.76
CA TRP A 153 6.15 -10.40 8.87
C TRP A 153 4.86 -9.74 8.41
N VAL A 154 4.20 -8.96 9.27
CA VAL A 154 3.04 -8.15 8.90
C VAL A 154 3.43 -7.13 7.82
N VAL A 155 4.52 -6.39 8.04
CA VAL A 155 5.05 -5.43 7.05
C VAL A 155 5.41 -6.15 5.76
N ALA A 156 6.11 -7.28 5.82
CA ALA A 156 6.44 -8.08 4.65
C ALA A 156 5.16 -8.53 3.91
N GLY A 157 4.15 -9.02 4.63
CA GLY A 157 2.86 -9.42 4.07
C GLY A 157 2.13 -8.27 3.38
N ILE A 158 2.13 -7.06 3.97
CA ILE A 158 1.57 -5.84 3.36
C ILE A 158 2.32 -5.49 2.08
N LEU A 159 3.65 -5.54 2.08
CA LEU A 159 4.47 -5.25 0.90
C LEU A 159 4.23 -6.29 -0.22
N THR A 160 4.19 -7.58 0.13
CA THR A 160 3.86 -8.65 -0.81
C THR A 160 2.45 -8.46 -1.39
N TYR A 161 1.47 -8.13 -0.54
CA TYR A 161 0.11 -7.84 -0.96
C TYR A 161 0.07 -6.64 -1.93
N ALA A 162 0.73 -5.54 -1.59
CA ALA A 162 0.82 -4.36 -2.46
C ALA A 162 1.48 -4.69 -3.81
N LEU A 163 2.53 -5.51 -3.82
CA LEU A 163 3.17 -5.97 -5.04
C LEU A 163 2.21 -6.80 -5.91
N VAL A 164 1.50 -7.76 -5.31
CA VAL A 164 0.49 -8.56 -6.02
C VAL A 164 -0.61 -7.67 -6.57
N LEU A 165 -1.09 -6.68 -5.81
CA LEU A 165 -2.06 -5.71 -6.30
C LEU A 165 -1.53 -4.95 -7.51
N ILE A 166 -0.32 -4.41 -7.46
CA ILE A 166 0.31 -3.71 -8.59
C ILE A 166 0.33 -4.62 -9.84
N LEU A 167 0.72 -5.88 -9.69
CA LEU A 167 0.76 -6.84 -10.79
C LEU A 167 -0.63 -7.18 -11.33
N VAL A 168 -1.63 -7.36 -10.49
CA VAL A 168 -3.01 -7.64 -10.92
C VAL A 168 -3.61 -6.42 -11.61
N PHE A 169 -3.47 -5.23 -11.03
CA PHE A 169 -3.99 -3.99 -11.58
C PHE A 169 -3.29 -3.58 -12.87
N SER A 170 -2.00 -3.88 -13.05
CA SER A 170 -1.30 -3.68 -14.31
C SER A 170 -2.01 -4.38 -15.47
N ARG A 171 -2.43 -5.63 -15.24
CA ARG A 171 -3.13 -6.46 -16.21
C ARG A 171 -4.56 -5.99 -16.41
N LEU A 172 -5.25 -5.60 -15.33
CA LEU A 172 -6.60 -5.07 -15.42
C LEU A 172 -6.64 -3.76 -16.22
N LEU A 173 -5.71 -2.85 -15.97
CA LEU A 173 -5.57 -1.60 -16.72
C LEU A 173 -5.26 -1.87 -18.19
N ALA A 174 -4.36 -2.81 -18.51
CA ALA A 174 -4.08 -3.22 -19.88
C ALA A 174 -5.34 -3.74 -20.59
N TRP A 175 -6.17 -4.48 -19.86
CA TRP A 175 -7.44 -5.00 -20.38
C TRP A 175 -8.49 -3.91 -20.60
N VAL A 176 -8.67 -3.00 -19.62
CA VAL A 176 -9.62 -1.88 -19.72
C VAL A 176 -9.23 -0.91 -20.84
N ALA A 177 -7.93 -0.66 -21.01
CA ALA A 177 -7.43 0.27 -22.03
C ALA A 177 -7.32 -0.37 -23.43
N ARG A 178 -7.69 -1.65 -23.59
CA ARG A 178 -7.75 -2.33 -24.87
C ARG A 178 -8.82 -1.68 -25.74
N LYS A 179 -8.44 -1.15 -26.90
CA LYS A 179 -9.37 -0.55 -27.86
C LYS A 179 -9.59 -1.53 -29.02
N PRO A 180 -10.77 -2.16 -29.15
CA PRO A 180 -11.02 -3.17 -30.18
C PRO A 180 -10.91 -2.60 -31.58
N ALA A 181 -10.65 -3.46 -32.57
CA ALA A 181 -10.73 -3.10 -33.98
C ALA A 181 -12.09 -2.47 -34.32
N ARG A 182 -12.13 -1.51 -35.26
CA ARG A 182 -13.40 -0.97 -35.74
C ARG A 182 -14.11 -2.03 -36.59
N SER A 183 -15.30 -2.43 -36.14
CA SER A 183 -15.99 -3.70 -36.48
C SER A 183 -16.39 -3.94 -37.93
N THR A 184 -16.03 -3.09 -38.88
CA THR A 184 -16.55 -3.17 -40.26
C THR A 184 -15.47 -3.38 -41.32
N GLN A 185 -14.20 -3.50 -40.95
CA GLN A 185 -13.10 -3.69 -41.91
C GLN A 185 -12.32 -4.96 -41.60
N ALA A 186 -12.06 -5.75 -42.64
CA ALA A 186 -11.16 -6.90 -42.53
C ALA A 186 -9.75 -6.41 -42.11
N PRO A 187 -9.05 -7.13 -41.21
CA PRO A 187 -7.70 -6.75 -40.82
C PRO A 187 -6.79 -6.71 -42.05
N VAL A 188 -6.06 -5.62 -42.23
CA VAL A 188 -4.99 -5.57 -43.24
C VAL A 188 -3.86 -6.53 -42.84
N THR A 189 -3.03 -6.95 -43.79
CA THR A 189 -1.86 -7.78 -43.51
C THR A 189 -0.88 -7.06 -42.57
N GLU A 190 -0.09 -7.82 -41.82
CA GLU A 190 0.93 -7.25 -40.93
C GLU A 190 1.90 -6.34 -41.69
N SER A 191 2.34 -6.75 -42.88
CA SER A 191 3.22 -5.96 -43.74
C SER A 191 2.60 -4.63 -44.14
N ALA A 192 1.33 -4.62 -44.55
CA ALA A 192 0.62 -3.38 -44.91
C ALA A 192 0.42 -2.46 -43.69
N LEU A 193 0.12 -3.01 -42.51
CA LEU A 193 0.05 -2.21 -41.28
C LEU A 193 1.42 -1.63 -40.92
N ARG A 194 2.48 -2.45 -41.00
CA ARG A 194 3.86 -2.04 -40.72
C ARG A 194 4.32 -0.91 -41.63
N GLU A 195 4.06 -1.03 -42.93
CA GLU A 195 4.37 0.00 -43.92
C GLU A 195 3.62 1.30 -43.63
N ARG A 196 2.31 1.22 -43.35
CA ARG A 196 1.51 2.38 -42.95
C ARG A 196 2.05 3.06 -41.70
N LEU A 197 2.47 2.28 -40.70
CA LEU A 197 3.02 2.77 -39.44
C LEU A 197 4.40 3.43 -39.62
N LEU A 198 5.26 2.89 -40.49
CA LEU A 198 6.56 3.48 -40.83
C LEU A 198 6.44 4.73 -41.70
N ALA A 199 5.41 4.79 -42.55
CA ALA A 199 5.10 5.95 -43.38
C ALA A 199 4.47 7.12 -42.59
N LEU A 200 4.23 6.95 -41.28
CA LEU A 200 3.77 8.04 -40.43
C LEU A 200 4.90 9.03 -40.20
N ASP A 201 4.87 10.09 -41.00
CA ASP A 201 5.65 11.28 -40.79
C ASP A 201 4.85 12.24 -39.88
N PHE A 202 5.14 12.19 -38.58
CA PHE A 202 4.70 13.24 -37.67
C PHE A 202 5.88 14.18 -37.46
N ALA A 203 5.62 15.50 -37.50
CA ALA A 203 6.65 16.54 -37.44
C ALA A 203 7.66 16.41 -36.27
N ASP A 204 7.35 15.62 -35.23
CA ASP A 204 8.19 15.40 -34.04
C ASP A 204 8.35 13.91 -33.66
N VAL A 205 8.08 12.97 -34.57
CA VAL A 205 8.16 11.52 -34.28
C VAL A 205 9.10 10.83 -35.27
N THR A 206 10.18 10.25 -34.77
CA THR A 206 11.05 9.38 -35.55
C THR A 206 10.55 7.95 -35.42
N THR A 207 10.21 7.33 -36.55
CA THR A 207 9.77 5.93 -36.60
C THR A 207 10.84 5.06 -37.24
N HIS A 208 11.22 3.96 -36.59
CA HIS A 208 12.16 2.98 -37.15
C HIS A 208 11.84 1.56 -36.66
N ALA A 209 12.32 0.55 -37.38
CA ALA A 209 12.20 -0.85 -36.97
C ALA A 209 13.48 -1.31 -36.25
N GLU A 210 13.35 -2.01 -35.13
CA GLU A 210 14.47 -2.67 -34.43
C GLU A 210 14.67 -4.12 -34.95
N ALA A 211 15.90 -4.62 -34.80
CA ALA A 211 16.25 -6.01 -35.08
C ALA A 211 15.42 -6.94 -34.17
N GLY A 212 14.42 -7.61 -34.74
CA GLY A 212 13.39 -8.35 -33.99
C GLY A 212 11.96 -8.04 -34.43
N GLY A 213 11.78 -7.08 -35.35
CA GLY A 213 10.49 -6.78 -35.96
C GLY A 213 9.60 -5.87 -35.10
N GLU A 214 10.10 -5.37 -33.98
CA GLU A 214 9.46 -4.32 -33.19
C GLU A 214 9.54 -2.97 -33.92
N LEU A 215 8.48 -2.17 -33.82
CA LEU A 215 8.46 -0.79 -34.31
C LEU A 215 8.67 0.16 -33.15
N ILE A 216 9.56 1.12 -33.34
CA ILE A 216 9.88 2.14 -32.35
C ILE A 216 9.44 3.49 -32.85
N PHE A 217 8.70 4.18 -31.99
CA PHE A 217 8.26 5.55 -32.18
C PHE A 217 8.90 6.38 -31.09
N GLU A 218 9.85 7.22 -31.46
CA GLU A 218 10.50 8.17 -30.56
C GLU A 218 9.94 9.56 -30.83
N TYR A 219 9.46 10.23 -29.79
CA TYR A 219 8.95 11.59 -29.94
C TYR A 219 9.35 12.47 -28.77
N ALA A 220 9.65 13.74 -29.10
CA ALA A 220 9.99 14.74 -28.10
C ALA A 220 8.71 15.36 -27.53
N ALA A 221 8.43 15.09 -26.26
CA ALA A 221 7.33 15.71 -25.53
C ALA A 221 7.88 16.46 -24.31
N GLN A 222 7.69 17.78 -24.25
CA GLN A 222 8.04 18.60 -23.08
C GLN A 222 9.50 18.44 -22.60
N GLY A 223 10.45 18.29 -23.53
CA GLY A 223 11.87 18.09 -23.21
C GLY A 223 12.23 16.69 -22.72
N VAL A 224 11.36 15.70 -22.94
CA VAL A 224 11.63 14.28 -22.70
C VAL A 224 11.44 13.53 -24.02
N VAL A 225 12.39 12.67 -24.38
CA VAL A 225 12.22 11.72 -25.47
C VAL A 225 11.42 10.53 -24.94
N GLU A 226 10.19 10.39 -25.40
CA GLU A 226 9.34 9.25 -25.11
C GLU A 226 9.53 8.20 -26.22
N ARG A 227 9.79 6.95 -25.83
CA ARG A 227 9.94 5.83 -26.76
C ARG A 227 8.76 4.89 -26.58
N LEU A 228 8.01 4.67 -27.65
CA LEU A 228 6.91 3.72 -27.70
C LEU A 228 7.34 2.53 -28.56
N LYS A 229 7.49 1.36 -27.93
CA LYS A 229 7.78 0.10 -28.61
C LYS A 229 6.47 -0.59 -28.95
N MET A 230 6.30 -0.97 -30.20
CA MET A 230 5.11 -1.67 -30.69
C MET A 230 5.48 -3.02 -31.29
N ARG A 231 4.76 -4.06 -30.84
CA ARG A 231 4.86 -5.41 -31.36
C ARG A 231 3.55 -5.79 -32.04
N LEU A 232 3.63 -6.21 -33.29
CA LEU A 232 2.50 -6.68 -34.07
C LEU A 232 2.36 -8.19 -33.86
N ASP A 233 1.15 -8.64 -33.53
CA ASP A 233 0.76 -10.05 -33.42
C ASP A 233 -0.25 -10.34 -34.53
N ALA A 234 0.24 -10.86 -35.67
CA ALA A 234 -0.59 -11.15 -36.83
C ALA A 234 -1.63 -12.24 -36.57
N THR A 235 -1.33 -13.21 -35.71
CA THR A 235 -2.23 -14.31 -35.37
C THR A 235 -3.48 -13.81 -34.65
N GLN A 236 -3.32 -12.82 -33.78
CA GLN A 236 -4.44 -12.24 -33.03
C GLN A 236 -4.96 -10.92 -33.60
N HIS A 237 -4.31 -10.37 -34.64
CA HIS A 237 -4.51 -9.00 -35.12
C HIS A 237 -4.47 -7.96 -33.98
N VAL A 238 -3.47 -8.09 -33.10
CA VAL A 238 -3.27 -7.21 -31.94
C VAL A 238 -1.96 -6.44 -32.09
N VAL A 239 -1.99 -5.13 -31.82
CA VAL A 239 -0.79 -4.32 -31.63
C VAL A 239 -0.60 -4.10 -30.14
N ARG A 240 0.51 -4.63 -29.60
CA ARG A 240 0.92 -4.44 -28.21
C ARG A 240 1.87 -3.26 -28.13
N ALA A 241 1.48 -2.22 -27.41
CA ALA A 241 2.24 -0.98 -27.30
C ALA A 241 2.80 -0.80 -25.88
N VAL A 242 4.12 -0.81 -25.75
CA VAL A 242 4.86 -0.63 -24.50
C VAL A 242 5.49 0.77 -24.52
N SER A 243 5.12 1.62 -23.56
CA SER A 243 5.78 2.91 -23.37
C SER A 243 7.01 2.76 -22.49
N GLY A 244 8.14 3.33 -22.92
CA GLY A 244 9.36 3.44 -22.15
C GLY A 244 9.99 4.82 -22.33
N GLY A 245 9.99 5.66 -21.29
CA GLY A 245 10.75 6.91 -21.32
C GLY A 245 12.23 6.67 -21.00
N THR A 246 13.14 7.28 -21.76
CA THR A 246 14.54 7.48 -21.33
C THR A 246 14.74 8.97 -21.13
N ARG A 247 14.92 9.39 -19.89
CA ARG A 247 15.22 10.80 -19.60
C ARG A 247 16.69 11.04 -19.89
N THR A 248 17.00 11.74 -20.97
CA THR A 248 18.34 12.05 -21.46
C THR A 248 19.07 13.12 -20.62
N GLY A 249 18.81 13.22 -19.31
CA GLY A 249 19.44 14.22 -18.43
C GLY A 249 19.68 13.66 -17.02
N GLY A 250 20.96 13.45 -16.68
CA GLY A 250 21.45 12.79 -15.46
C GLY A 250 21.26 13.54 -14.14
N ARG A 251 20.05 14.01 -13.83
CA ARG A 251 19.72 14.47 -12.47
C ARG A 251 18.88 13.42 -11.75
N THR A 252 19.46 12.82 -10.72
CA THR A 252 18.81 11.92 -9.77
C THR A 252 17.51 12.54 -9.28
N ALA A 253 16.39 11.90 -9.61
CA ALA A 253 15.07 12.38 -9.28
C ALA A 253 14.73 12.03 -7.81
N SER A 254 14.39 13.03 -7.01
CA SER A 254 13.75 12.86 -5.70
C SER A 254 12.51 11.95 -5.79
N GLY A 255 12.27 11.11 -4.78
CA GLY A 255 11.22 10.06 -4.77
C GLY A 255 9.80 10.52 -5.11
N SER A 256 9.45 11.78 -4.82
CA SER A 256 8.14 12.35 -5.19
C SER A 256 8.00 12.63 -6.69
N ARG A 257 9.11 12.80 -7.42
CA ARG A 257 9.12 12.95 -8.89
C ARG A 257 9.04 11.62 -9.62
N LEU A 258 9.41 10.51 -8.98
CA LEU A 258 9.22 9.17 -9.53
C LEU A 258 7.72 8.88 -9.68
N LEU A 259 6.90 9.04 -8.64
CA LEU A 259 5.45 8.82 -8.75
C LEU A 259 4.77 9.69 -9.84
N LYS A 260 5.22 10.93 -10.07
CA LYS A 260 4.71 11.78 -11.16
C LYS A 260 5.17 11.35 -12.55
N SER A 261 6.36 10.77 -12.70
CA SER A 261 6.79 10.23 -14.01
C SER A 261 6.07 8.94 -14.35
N TRP A 262 5.60 8.18 -13.36
CA TRP A 262 4.89 6.92 -13.55
C TRP A 262 3.49 7.07 -14.14
N TRP A 263 2.77 8.14 -13.82
CA TRP A 263 1.48 8.41 -14.48
C TRP A 263 1.63 8.88 -15.94
N ARG A 264 2.81 9.41 -16.31
CA ARG A 264 3.09 9.89 -17.67
C ARG A 264 3.47 8.78 -18.65
N THR A 265 3.78 7.57 -18.18
CA THR A 265 4.10 6.44 -19.08
C THR A 265 2.87 5.77 -19.67
N MET A 266 1.65 6.23 -19.36
CA MET A 266 0.49 5.80 -20.14
C MET A 266 0.60 6.39 -21.55
N PRO A 267 0.46 5.58 -22.62
CA PRO A 267 0.23 6.09 -23.97
C PRO A 267 -1.14 6.80 -23.98
N SER A 268 -1.13 8.04 -23.52
CA SER A 268 -2.30 8.93 -23.33
C SER A 268 -2.07 10.31 -23.96
N GLY A 269 -0.93 10.49 -24.64
CA GLY A 269 -0.66 11.69 -25.42
C GLY A 269 -1.40 11.68 -26.77
N PRO A 270 -1.56 12.85 -27.41
CA PRO A 270 -2.27 12.97 -28.69
C PRO A 270 -1.70 12.06 -29.78
N ASN A 271 -0.38 11.82 -29.77
CA ASN A 271 0.26 10.92 -30.73
C ASN A 271 -0.15 9.45 -30.51
N SER A 272 -0.26 9.00 -29.26
CA SER A 272 -0.69 7.64 -28.95
C SER A 272 -2.14 7.37 -29.33
N GLU A 273 -3.02 8.37 -29.21
CA GLU A 273 -4.41 8.25 -29.64
C GLU A 273 -4.52 8.17 -31.16
N ARG A 274 -3.72 8.96 -31.89
CA ARG A 274 -3.62 8.88 -33.35
C ARG A 274 -3.12 7.51 -33.81
N LEU A 275 -2.07 6.99 -33.16
CA LEU A 275 -1.56 5.64 -33.46
C LEU A 275 -2.62 4.57 -33.19
N ALA A 276 -3.29 4.63 -32.04
CA ALA A 276 -4.39 3.72 -31.74
C ALA A 276 -5.51 3.81 -32.78
N HIS A 277 -5.87 5.02 -33.22
CA HIS A 277 -6.86 5.23 -34.27
C HIS A 277 -6.45 4.59 -35.60
N ILE A 278 -5.19 4.78 -36.02
CA ILE A 278 -4.65 4.19 -37.25
C ILE A 278 -4.70 2.67 -37.19
N VAL A 279 -4.22 2.07 -36.10
CA VAL A 279 -4.28 0.63 -35.85
C VAL A 279 -5.72 0.11 -35.91
N GLN A 280 -6.64 0.78 -35.21
CA GLN A 280 -8.06 0.40 -35.20
C GLN A 280 -8.72 0.53 -36.56
N SER A 281 -8.37 1.56 -37.34
CA SER A 281 -8.83 1.76 -38.71
C SER A 281 -8.21 0.79 -39.72
N ALA A 282 -7.19 0.04 -39.32
CA ALA A 282 -6.61 -1.01 -40.12
C ALA A 282 -7.24 -2.39 -39.83
N GLY A 283 -8.26 -2.44 -38.96
CA GLY A 283 -8.90 -3.68 -38.50
C GLY A 283 -8.14 -4.40 -37.38
N TRP A 284 -7.15 -3.74 -36.75
CA TRP A 284 -6.35 -4.32 -35.66
C TRP A 284 -6.79 -3.80 -34.29
N THR A 285 -6.57 -4.60 -33.26
CA THR A 285 -6.87 -4.21 -31.87
C THR A 285 -5.67 -3.54 -31.23
N TRP A 286 -5.89 -2.37 -30.61
CA TRP A 286 -4.86 -1.68 -29.83
C TRP A 286 -4.85 -2.20 -28.40
N GLN A 287 -3.68 -2.64 -27.91
CA GLN A 287 -3.51 -3.09 -26.53
C GLN A 287 -2.28 -2.41 -25.90
N PRO A 288 -2.47 -1.42 -25.01
CA PRO A 288 -1.37 -0.87 -24.25
C PRO A 288 -0.89 -1.91 -23.23
N VAL A 289 0.42 -1.99 -23.06
CA VAL A 289 1.09 -2.86 -22.10
C VAL A 289 1.74 -1.97 -21.04
N PHE A 290 1.33 -2.16 -19.79
CA PHE A 290 1.86 -1.43 -18.66
C PHE A 290 2.99 -2.24 -18.02
N THR A 291 4.21 -1.71 -18.06
CA THR A 291 5.39 -2.31 -17.43
C THR A 291 5.73 -1.55 -16.16
N PHE A 292 5.58 -2.20 -15.01
CA PHE A 292 5.82 -1.59 -13.69
C PHE A 292 7.24 -1.82 -13.17
N VAL A 293 7.99 -2.75 -13.76
CA VAL A 293 9.35 -3.09 -13.35
C VAL A 293 10.27 -2.92 -14.55
N ARG A 294 10.98 -1.79 -14.63
CA ARG A 294 12.32 -1.84 -15.21
C ARG A 294 13.18 -2.47 -14.14
N VAL A 295 13.64 -3.69 -14.36
CA VAL A 295 14.74 -4.22 -13.56
C VAL A 295 15.87 -3.21 -13.70
N VAL A 296 16.23 -2.56 -12.59
CA VAL A 296 17.39 -1.67 -12.54
C VAL A 296 18.60 -2.58 -12.72
N GLY A 297 19.02 -2.76 -13.97
CA GLY A 297 20.04 -3.72 -14.37
C GLY A 297 20.09 -3.82 -15.89
N GLY A 298 20.82 -2.89 -16.50
CA GLY A 298 20.99 -2.73 -17.94
C GLY A 298 21.33 -1.29 -18.28
#